data_AF-A0A9P8EUF1-F1
#
_entry.id   AF-A0A9P8EUF1-F1
#
_cell.length_a   1.000
_cell.length_b   1.000
_cell.length_c   1.000
_cell.angle_alpha   90.00
_cell.angle_beta   90.00
_cell.angle_gamma   90.00
#
_symmetry.space_group_name_H-M   'P 1'
#
loop_
_entity.id
_entity.type
_entity.pdbx_description
1 polymer ?
#
loop_
_entity_poly.entity_id
_entity_poly.type
_entity_poly.pdbx_seq_one_letter_code
_entity_poly.pdbx_strand_id
1 'polypeptide(L)'
;MELTFRDTISTESLNEYDAFMAGVADSSFLSREHKDGIIVVNEHNSEDHSIFKTEKFKASELAAAYFEQERKMAVQMGLINEDKES
;
A
#
# COMPACT_ATOMS: atom_id res chain seq x y z
N MET A 1 -0.72 -7.00 -17.82
CA MET A 1 -1.34 -7.49 -16.58
C MET A 1 -1.22 -6.37 -15.58
N GLU A 2 -2.33 -5.94 -14.98
CA GLU A 2 -2.35 -4.87 -13.99
C GLU A 2 -1.96 -5.46 -12.63
N LEU A 3 -0.99 -4.87 -11.95
CA LEU A 3 -0.57 -5.33 -10.62
C LEU A 3 -1.56 -4.84 -9.58
N THR A 4 -1.84 -5.69 -8.60
CA THR A 4 -2.61 -5.34 -7.40
C THR A 4 -1.68 -5.10 -6.22
N PHE A 5 -2.20 -4.48 -5.15
CA PHE A 5 -1.39 -4.25 -3.97
C PHE A 5 -0.88 -5.55 -3.31
N ARG A 6 -1.67 -6.63 -3.36
CA ARG A 6 -1.26 -7.93 -2.82
C ARG A 6 -0.02 -8.47 -3.52
N ASP A 7 0.19 -8.14 -4.80
CA ASP A 7 1.39 -8.54 -5.56
C ASP A 7 2.66 -7.88 -5.02
N THR A 8 2.55 -6.82 -4.22
CA THR A 8 3.70 -6.17 -3.55
C THR A 8 4.19 -6.92 -2.32
N ILE A 9 3.43 -7.90 -1.83
CA ILE A 9 3.73 -8.64 -0.61
C ILE A 9 4.49 -9.93 -0.95
N SER A 10 5.62 -10.16 -0.29
CA SER A 10 6.39 -11.40 -0.42
C SER A 10 5.54 -12.61 -0.04
N THR A 11 5.74 -13.74 -0.72
CA THR A 11 5.06 -15.01 -0.41
C THR A 11 5.25 -15.45 1.04
N GLU A 12 6.37 -15.06 1.67
CA GLU A 12 6.65 -15.33 3.09
C GLU A 12 5.72 -14.57 4.05
N SER A 13 5.22 -13.39 3.64
CA SER A 13 4.35 -12.53 4.45
C SER A 13 2.88 -12.57 4.00
N LEU A 14 2.53 -13.35 2.98
CA LEU A 14 1.16 -13.35 2.43
C LEU A 14 0.11 -13.81 3.45
N ASN A 15 0.40 -14.82 4.26
CA ASN A 15 -0.55 -15.28 5.28
C ASN A 15 -0.80 -14.23 6.35
N GLU A 16 0.25 -13.50 6.76
CA GLU A 16 0.15 -12.40 7.72
C GLU A 16 -0.63 -11.23 7.13
N TYR A 17 -0.38 -10.90 5.86
CA TYR A 17 -1.12 -9.88 5.13
C TYR A 17 -2.61 -10.23 4.99
N ASP A 18 -2.93 -11.46 4.57
CA ASP A 18 -4.32 -11.90 4.39
C ASP A 18 -5.06 -11.90 5.76
N ALA A 19 -4.37 -12.28 6.85
CA ALA A 19 -4.93 -12.20 8.20
C ALA A 19 -5.12 -10.75 8.68
N PHE A 20 -4.19 -9.84 8.35
CA PHE A 20 -4.34 -8.41 8.62
C PHE A 20 -5.57 -7.85 7.89
N MET A 21 -5.68 -8.11 6.58
CA MET A 21 -6.78 -7.62 5.74
C MET A 21 -8.14 -8.15 6.17
N ALA A 22 -8.21 -9.40 6.66
CA ALA A 22 -9.44 -9.97 7.21
C ALA A 22 -9.93 -9.26 8.49
N GLY A 23 -9.05 -8.53 9.18
CA GLY A 23 -9.36 -7.78 10.40
C GLY A 23 -9.56 -6.28 10.20
N VAL A 24 -9.44 -5.77 8.97
CA VAL A 24 -9.67 -4.34 8.66
C VAL A 24 -11.15 -4.04 8.80
N ALA A 25 -11.47 -2.97 9.54
CA ALA A 25 -12.86 -2.59 9.74
C ALA A 25 -13.45 -1.90 8.50
N ASP A 26 -14.74 -2.11 8.23
CA ASP A 26 -15.45 -1.49 7.10
C ASP A 26 -15.44 0.04 7.15
N SER A 27 -15.34 0.62 8.35
CA SER A 27 -15.26 2.05 8.59
C SER A 27 -13.83 2.60 8.54
N SER A 28 -12.85 1.82 8.10
CA SER A 28 -11.45 2.23 8.00
C SER A 28 -11.06 2.51 6.55
N PHE A 29 -10.00 3.29 6.38
CA PHE A 29 -9.27 3.35 5.12
C PHE A 29 -7.80 3.01 5.31
N LEU A 30 -7.15 2.53 4.24
CA LEU A 30 -5.76 2.09 4.28
C LEU A 30 -4.85 3.06 3.53
N SER A 31 -3.73 3.43 4.16
CA SER A 31 -2.59 4.02 3.46
C SER A 31 -1.45 3.01 3.36
N ARG A 32 -0.66 3.12 2.29
CA ARG A 32 0.27 2.09 1.85
C ARG A 32 1.57 2.75 1.41
N GLU A 33 2.69 2.25 1.91
CA GLU A 33 4.01 2.78 1.60
C GLU A 33 4.99 1.65 1.28
N HIS A 34 5.94 1.91 0.39
CA HIS A 34 7.05 1.02 0.10
C HIS A 34 8.37 1.72 0.37
N LYS A 35 9.15 1.18 1.30
CA LYS A 35 10.44 1.75 1.70
C LYS A 35 11.39 0.65 2.14
N ASP A 36 12.62 0.69 1.64
CA ASP A 36 13.73 -0.20 2.06
C ASP A 36 13.37 -1.70 2.04
N GLY A 37 12.61 -2.14 1.02
CA GLY A 37 12.18 -3.54 0.88
C GLY A 37 11.05 -3.96 1.82
N ILE A 38 10.37 -3.01 2.45
CA ILE A 38 9.25 -3.22 3.35
C ILE A 38 8.01 -2.54 2.79
N ILE A 39 6.88 -3.24 2.85
CA ILE A 39 5.55 -2.68 2.62
C ILE A 39 4.94 -2.34 3.98
N VAL A 40 4.58 -1.07 4.18
CA VAL A 40 3.89 -0.59 5.37
C VAL A 40 2.43 -0.38 5.02
N VAL A 41 1.53 -0.93 5.82
CA VAL A 41 0.09 -0.71 5.71
C VAL A 41 -0.41 -0.08 7.01
N ASN A 42 -0.96 1.12 6.91
CA ASN A 42 -1.60 1.79 8.04
C ASN A 42 -3.11 1.75 7.87
N GLU A 43 -3.81 1.36 8.93
CA GLU A 43 -5.26 1.46 9.04
C GLU A 43 -5.62 2.73 9.81
N HIS A 44 -6.47 3.54 9.17
CA HIS A 44 -6.92 4.81 9.70
C HIS A 44 -8.38 4.72 10.12
N ASN A 45 -8.70 5.39 11.23
CA ASN A 45 -10.09 5.66 11.58
C ASN A 45 -10.64 6.72 10.60
N SER A 46 -11.77 6.44 9.95
CA SER A 46 -12.35 7.38 8.98
C SER A 46 -12.92 8.66 9.62
N GLU A 47 -13.20 8.67 10.93
CA GLU A 47 -13.76 9.84 11.61
C GLU A 47 -12.72 10.93 11.89
N ASP A 48 -11.54 10.53 12.37
CA ASP A 48 -10.48 11.46 12.81
C ASP A 48 -9.16 11.33 12.03
N HIS A 49 -9.11 10.40 11.07
CA HIS A 49 -7.95 10.07 10.22
C HIS A 49 -6.70 9.59 10.99
N SER A 50 -6.84 9.30 12.29
CA SER A 50 -5.73 8.78 13.10
C SER A 50 -5.38 7.36 12.70
N ILE A 51 -4.07 7.05 12.73
CA ILE A 51 -3.58 5.69 12.54
C ILE A 51 -3.78 4.95 13.86
N PHE A 52 -4.57 3.87 13.84
CA PHE A 52 -4.73 3.02 15.02
C PHE A 52 -4.07 1.65 14.87
N LYS A 53 -3.67 1.28 13.65
CA LYS A 53 -2.92 0.05 13.38
C LYS A 53 -1.91 0.27 12.25
N THR A 54 -0.70 -0.24 12.44
CA THR A 54 0.36 -0.27 11.41
C THR A 54 0.91 -1.67 11.36
N GLU A 55 0.97 -2.24 10.16
CA GLU A 55 1.60 -3.54 9.93
C GLU A 55 2.68 -3.44 8.85
N LYS A 56 3.70 -4.29 8.97
CA LYS A 56 4.85 -4.30 8.06
C LYS A 56 5.03 -5.67 7.44
N PHE A 57 5.17 -5.71 6.13
CA PHE A 57 5.37 -6.94 5.37
C PHE A 57 6.65 -6.86 4.55
N LYS A 58 7.28 -8.01 4.34
CA LYS A 58 8.41 -8.10 3.40
C LYS A 58 7.90 -7.83 1.98
N ALA A 59 8.56 -6.91 1.26
CA ALA A 59 8.18 -6.61 -0.12
C ALA A 59 8.55 -7.76 -1.07
N SER A 60 7.73 -7.95 -2.09
CA SER A 60 8.04 -8.80 -3.24
C SER A 60 8.92 -8.06 -4.25
N GLU A 61 9.44 -8.79 -5.24
CA GLU A 61 10.16 -8.22 -6.37
C GLU A 61 9.28 -7.33 -7.26
N LEU A 62 7.95 -7.45 -7.16
CA LEU A 62 6.98 -6.68 -7.94
C LEU A 62 6.59 -5.36 -7.27
N ALA A 63 6.99 -5.12 -6.02
CA ALA A 63 6.60 -3.94 -5.26
C ALA A 63 6.91 -2.63 -6.00
N ALA A 64 8.16 -2.44 -6.45
CA ALA A 64 8.56 -1.23 -7.16
C ALA A 64 7.73 -0.98 -8.43
N ALA A 65 7.41 -2.04 -9.18
CA ALA A 65 6.62 -1.93 -10.40
C ALA A 65 5.16 -1.51 -10.12
N TYR A 66 4.56 -2.02 -9.03
CA TYR A 66 3.22 -1.61 -8.60
C TYR A 66 3.17 -0.13 -8.22
N PHE A 67 4.10 0.36 -7.39
CA PHE A 67 4.09 1.77 -6.97
C PHE A 67 4.35 2.72 -8.14
N GLU A 68 5.18 2.33 -9.11
CA GLU A 68 5.34 3.11 -10.34
C GLU A 68 4.09 3.08 -11.23
N GLN A 69 3.34 1.97 -11.25
CA GLN A 69 2.03 1.90 -11.92
C GLN A 69 1.04 2.88 -11.27
N GLU A 70 0.90 2.87 -9.94
CA GLU A 70 0.02 3.78 -9.21
C GLU A 70 0.43 5.24 -9.43
N ARG A 71 1.73 5.54 -9.42
CA ARG A 71 2.25 6.89 -9.72
C ARG A 71 1.81 7.34 -11.10
N LYS A 72 1.99 6.50 -12.13
CA LYS A 72 1.58 6.81 -13.51
C LYS A 72 0.08 7.04 -13.62
N MET A 73 -0.74 6.21 -12.96
CA MET A 73 -2.19 6.39 -12.93
C MET A 73 -2.58 7.71 -12.26
N ALA A 74 -1.96 8.05 -11.11
CA ALA A 74 -2.21 9.30 -10.42
C ALA A 74 -1.82 10.54 -11.25
N VAL A 75 -0.71 10.48 -12.01
CA VAL A 75 -0.33 11.53 -12.97
C VAL A 75 -1.37 11.65 -14.08
N GLN A 76 -1.78 10.53 -14.70
CA GLN A 76 -2.79 10.53 -15.77
C GLN A 76 -4.15 11.09 -15.31
N MET A 77 -4.51 10.87 -14.05
CA MET A 77 -5.72 11.41 -13.43
C MET A 77 -5.58 12.86 -12.95
N GLY A 78 -4.38 13.46 -13.07
CA GLY A 78 -4.11 14.82 -12.59
C GLY A 78 -4.12 14.95 -11.06
N LEU A 79 -3.97 13.85 -10.33
CA LEU A 79 -3.92 13.84 -8.86
C LEU A 79 -2.55 14.29 -8.33
N ILE A 80 -1.49 14.03 -9.11
CA ILE A 80 -0.12 14.46 -8.81
C ILE A 80 0.54 15.03 -10.07
N ASN A 81 1.45 15.98 -9.89
CA ASN A 81 2.26 16.53 -10.99
C ASN A 81 3.48 15.64 -11.23
N GLU A 82 3.86 15.48 -12.50
CA GLU A 82 5.00 14.65 -12.93
C GLU A 82 6.35 15.15 -12.34
N ASP A 83 6.43 16.43 -11.96
CA ASP A 83 7.64 17.15 -11.54
C ASP A 83 7.92 17.18 -10.01
N LYS A 84 7.40 16.24 -9.20
CA LYS A 84 7.74 16.17 -7.77
C LYS A 84 8.52 14.91 -7.40
N GLU A 85 9.77 14.86 -7.84
CA GLU A 85 10.85 14.29 -7.03
C GLU A 85 11.64 15.46 -6.44
N SER A 86 11.70 15.57 -5.12
CA SER A 86 12.63 16.44 -4.37
C SER A 86 13.45 15.56 -3.45
#